data_AF-A0A4Q5YRJ9-F1
#
_entry.id   AF-A0A4Q5YRJ9-F1
#
_cell.length_a   1.000
_cell.length_b   1.000
_cell.length_c   1.000
_cell.angle_alpha   90.00
_cell.angle_beta   90.00
_cell.angle_gamma   90.00
#
_symmetry.space_group_name_H-M   'P 1'
#
loop_
_entity.id
_entity.type
_entity.pdbx_description
1 polymer ?
#
loop_
_entity_poly.entity_id
_entity_poly.type
_entity_poly.pdbx_seq_one_letter_code
_entity_poly.pdbx_strand_id
1 'polypeptide(L)' 'MLNKKQLSERDICTKFITPSLQKAGWDLDIQVLEEVSFTAGKIYVRGKLTARGERKRADYILYY' A
#
# COMPACT_ATOMS: atom_id res chain seq x y z
N MET A 1 5.67 13.60 24.96
CA MET A 1 5.00 12.71 23.98
C MET A 1 5.38 13.17 22.58
N LEU A 2 5.76 12.25 21.70
CA LEU A 2 6.07 12.58 20.31
C LEU A 2 4.79 13.03 19.59
N ASN A 3 4.80 14.19 18.95
CA ASN A 3 3.63 14.65 18.19
C ASN A 3 3.56 13.89 16.86
N LYS A 4 2.47 13.16 16.62
CA LYS A 4 2.26 12.41 15.37
C LYS A 4 2.33 13.29 14.12
N LYS A 5 1.98 14.57 14.21
CA LYS A 5 2.04 15.52 13.08
C LYS A 5 3.47 15.86 12.65
N GLN A 6 4.48 15.53 13.46
CA GLN A 6 5.90 15.75 13.15
C GLN A 6 6.56 14.52 12.51
N LEU A 7 5.82 13.42 12.38
CA LEU A 7 6.31 12.18 11.81
C LEU A 7 6.01 12.13 10.32
N SER A 8 6.92 11.53 9.55
CA SER A 8 6.66 11.20 8.15
C SER A 8 5.55 10.14 8.04
N GLU A 9 4.97 10.00 6.85
CA GLU A 9 4.04 8.90 6.56
C GLU A 9 4.68 7.54 6.89
N ARG A 10 5.94 7.33 6.47
CA ARG A 10 6.69 6.11 6.75
C ARG A 10 6.88 5.86 8.25
N ASP A 11 7.15 6.91 9.02
CA ASP A 11 7.23 6.82 10.48
C ASP A 11 5.88 6.42 11.09
N ILE A 12 4.77 6.95 10.57
CA ILE A 12 3.43 6.60 11.05
C ILE A 12 3.11 5.13 10.74
N CYS A 13 3.39 4.69 9.52
CA CYS A 13 3.22 3.29 9.10
C CYS A 13 3.99 2.34 10.02
N THR A 14 5.29 2.54 10.14
CA THR A 14 6.18 1.66 10.91
C THR A 14 5.97 1.72 12.43
N LYS A 15 5.73 2.91 13.00
CA LYS A 15 5.63 3.07 14.47
C LYS A 15 4.21 2.85 15.00
N PHE A 16 3.18 2.96 14.17
CA PHE A 16 1.79 2.88 14.62
C PHE A 16 0.92 1.90 13.83
N ILE A 17 0.95 1.91 12.50
CA ILE A 17 0.03 1.07 11.70
C ILE A 17 0.47 -0.39 11.70
N THR A 18 1.69 -0.72 11.25
CA THR A 18 2.22 -2.09 11.22
C THR A 18 2.11 -2.78 12.59
N PRO A 19 2.48 -2.14 13.72
CA PRO A 19 2.29 -2.75 15.04
C PRO A 19 0.82 -2.95 15.43
N SER A 20 -0.10 -2.12 14.92
CA SER A 20 -1.54 -2.28 15.20
C SER A 20 -2.15 -3.44 14.40
N LEU A 21 -1.70 -3.67 13.16
CA LEU A 21 -2.10 -4.82 12.36
C LEU A 21 -1.65 -6.13 13.02
N GLN A 22 -0.40 -6.19 13.48
CA GLN A 22 0.11 -7.35 14.20
C GLN A 22 -0.67 -7.61 15.51
N LYS A 23 -0.98 -6.55 16.28
CA LYS A 23 -1.83 -6.66 17.48
C LYS A 23 -3.25 -7.10 17.18
N ALA A 24 -3.77 -6.81 16.00
CA ALA A 24 -5.07 -7.29 15.53
C ALA A 24 -5.04 -8.75 15.07
N GLY A 25 -3.88 -9.41 15.10
CA GLY A 25 -3.72 -10.84 14.79
C GLY A 25 -3.38 -11.14 13.33
N TRP A 26 -3.03 -10.14 12.53
CA TRP A 26 -2.52 -10.36 11.17
C TRP A 26 -1.07 -10.82 11.20
N ASP A 27 -0.75 -11.85 10.44
CA ASP A 27 0.63 -12.28 10.24
C ASP A 27 1.28 -11.44 9.13
N LEU A 28 2.27 -10.63 9.50
CA LEU A 28 2.92 -9.69 8.61
C LEU A 28 3.69 -10.37 7.46
N ASP A 29 4.18 -11.59 7.67
CA ASP A 29 5.04 -12.26 6.70
C ASP A 29 4.24 -12.93 5.57
N ILE A 30 3.00 -13.34 5.86
CA ILE A 30 2.16 -14.10 4.93
C ILE A 30 0.87 -13.40 4.51
N GLN A 31 0.33 -12.51 5.33
CA GLN A 31 -0.99 -11.91 5.09
C GLN A 31 -0.95 -10.41 4.77
N VAL A 32 0.20 -9.74 4.94
CA VAL A 32 0.29 -8.28 4.75
C VAL A 32 1.32 -7.94 3.68
N LEU A 33 0.89 -7.19 2.66
CA LEU A 33 1.81 -6.58 1.69
C LEU A 33 1.80 -5.06 1.82
N GLU A 34 3.00 -4.48 1.89
CA GLU A 34 3.20 -3.03 1.96
C GLU A 34 3.58 -2.43 0.58
N GLU A 35 3.16 -1.20 0.29
CA GLU A 35 3.52 -0.39 -0.89
C GLU A 35 3.32 -1.09 -2.27
N VAL A 36 2.34 -1.99 -2.37
CA VAL A 36 2.16 -2.87 -3.53
C VAL A 36 1.21 -2.28 -4.59
N SER A 37 1.58 -2.44 -5.87
CA SER A 37 0.69 -2.16 -7.01
C SER A 37 -0.16 -3.37 -7.37
N PHE A 38 -1.46 -3.30 -7.13
CA PHE A 38 -2.38 -4.42 -7.33
C PHE A 38 -3.13 -4.39 -8.67
N THR A 39 -2.89 -3.37 -9.51
CA THR A 39 -3.45 -3.33 -10.87
C THR A 39 -2.36 -3.14 -11.91
N ALA A 40 -2.66 -3.57 -13.15
CA ALA A 40 -1.79 -3.42 -14.30
C ALA A 40 -2.03 -2.13 -15.11
N GLY A 41 -2.83 -1.20 -14.57
CA GLY A 41 -3.25 0.03 -15.25
C GLY A 41 -4.26 -0.23 -16.37
N LYS A 42 -5.12 0.76 -16.63
CA LYS A 42 -6.12 0.70 -17.70
C LYS A 42 -5.45 0.71 -19.07
N ILE A 43 -5.91 -0.10 -20.01
CA ILE A 43 -5.41 -0.05 -21.40
C ILE A 43 -6.08 1.11 -22.13
N TYR A 44 -5.27 1.97 -22.75
CA TYR A 44 -5.71 3.03 -23.65
C TYR A 44 -5.30 2.69 -25.08
N VAL A 45 -6.27 2.73 -26.00
CA VAL A 45 -6.04 2.50 -27.43
C VAL A 45 -6.47 3.75 -28.20
N ARG A 46 -5.58 4.30 -29.02
CA ARG A 46 -5.86 5.44 -29.89
C ARG A 46 -5.28 5.19 -31.28
N GLY A 47 -6.13 4.76 -32.21
CA GLY A 47 -5.68 4.30 -33.53
C GLY A 47 -4.79 3.07 -33.42
N LYS A 48 -3.55 3.14 -33.94
CA LYS A 48 -2.55 2.07 -33.84
C LYS A 48 -1.67 2.15 -32.58
N LEU A 49 -1.88 3.14 -31.72
CA LEU A 49 -1.10 3.32 -30.49
C LEU A 49 -1.81 2.67 -29.31
N THR A 50 -1.04 1.91 -28.53
CA THR A 50 -1.50 1.26 -27.30
C THR A 50 -0.61 1.66 -26.12
N ALA A 51 -1.22 2.11 -25.02
CA ALA A 51 -0.51 2.45 -23.78
C ALA A 51 -1.27 1.93 -22.56
N ARG A 52 -0.59 1.83 -21.42
CA ARG A 52 -1.21 1.53 -20.11
C ARG A 52 -1.21 2.79 -19.25
N GLY A 53 -2.32 3.00 -18.56
CA GLY A 53 -2.47 4.03 -17.55
C GLY A 53 -1.76 3.71 -16.25
N GLU A 54 -1.91 4.60 -15.29
CA GLU A 54 -1.34 4.45 -13.97
C GLU A 54 -1.82 3.18 -13.27
N ARG A 55 -0.90 2.50 -12.60
CA ARG A 55 -1.18 1.35 -11.74
C ARG A 55 -1.67 1.88 -10.40
N LYS A 56 -2.84 1.42 -9.97
CA LYS A 56 -3.29 1.62 -8.59
C LYS A 56 -2.36 0.91 -7.63
N ARG A 57 -1.99 1.62 -6.57
CA ARG A 57 -1.11 1.18 -5.47
C ARG A 57 -1.85 1.34 -4.15
N ALA A 58 -1.53 0.50 -3.19
CA ALA A 58 -2.04 0.57 -1.83
C ALA A 58 -0.86 0.49 -0.84
N ASP A 59 -1.00 1.20 0.28
CA ASP A 59 0.04 1.20 1.33
C ASP A 59 0.03 -0.09 2.12
N TYR A 60 -1.15 -0.68 2.35
CA TYR A 60 -1.34 -2.00 2.93
C TYR A 60 -2.41 -2.79 2.15
N ILE A 61 -2.12 -4.06 1.87
CA ILE A 61 -3.11 -5.05 1.43
C ILE A 61 -3.09 -6.19 2.43
N LEU A 62 -4.27 -6.52 2.97
CA LEU A 62 -4.47 -7.63 3.90
C LEU A 62 -5.14 -8.79 3.16
N TYR A 63 -4.53 -9.98 3.24
CA TYR A 63 -5.00 -11.21 2.64
C TYR A 63 -5.53 -12.14 3.73
N TYR A 64 -6.83 -12.43 3.67
CA TYR A 64 -7.50 -13.33 4.62
C TYR A 64 -7.45 -14.78 4.14
#